data_AF-A0A3P9MLB4-F1
#
_entry.id   AF-A0A3P9MLB4-F1
#
_cell.length_a   1.000
_cell.length_b   1.000
_cell.length_c   1.000
_cell.angle_alpha   90.00
_cell.angle_beta   90.00
_cell.angle_gamma   90.00
#
_symmetry.space_group_name_H-M   'P 1'
#
loop_
_entity.id
_entity.type
_entity.pdbx_description
1 polymer ?
#
loop_
_entity_poly.entity_id
_entity_poly.type
_entity_poly.pdbx_seq_one_letter_code
_entity_poly.pdbx_strand_id
1 'polypeptide(L)'
;MTSLAHQLKRLALPQSDLNLLTHREVASLLFDPKDAAAMDRSTFFALGCTGLEELLGFEPAFLEFQDTLFSPSSVTLERSVQSREVNNKLDSGISLFLARLCPYFLLKPAHKCIEWLVHRYAASNAPRP
;
A
#
# COMPACT_ATOMS: atom_id res chain seq x y z
N MET A 1 -50.07 5.58 -0.46
CA MET A 1 -48.63 5.82 -0.21
C MET A 1 -47.87 5.46 -1.49
N THR A 2 -47.04 6.36 -2.02
CA THR A 2 -46.54 6.29 -3.40
C THR A 2 -45.33 5.37 -3.56
N SER A 3 -45.29 4.59 -4.65
CA SER A 3 -44.22 3.63 -5.02
C SER A 3 -42.80 4.22 -4.93
N LEU A 4 -42.67 5.52 -5.21
CA LEU A 4 -41.41 6.27 -5.11
C LEU A 4 -40.81 6.24 -3.69
N ALA A 5 -41.64 6.38 -2.65
CA ALA A 5 -41.17 6.35 -1.27
C ALA A 5 -40.62 4.97 -0.89
N HIS A 6 -41.19 3.89 -1.44
CA HIS A 6 -40.65 2.53 -1.27
C HIS A 6 -39.39 2.28 -2.08
N GLN A 7 -39.29 2.84 -3.29
CA GLN A 7 -38.08 2.75 -4.11
C GLN A 7 -36.91 3.52 -3.47
N LEU A 8 -37.16 4.71 -2.91
CA LEU A 8 -36.17 5.46 -2.13
C LEU A 8 -35.73 4.71 -0.88
N LYS A 9 -36.64 4.01 -0.18
CA LYS A 9 -36.29 3.19 0.99
C LYS A 9 -35.48 1.93 0.65
N ARG A 10 -35.64 1.39 -0.56
CA ARG A 10 -34.84 0.25 -1.05
C ARG A 10 -33.47 0.67 -1.58
N LEU A 11 -33.36 1.89 -2.10
CA LEU A 11 -32.08 2.51 -2.52
C LEU A 11 -31.34 3.18 -1.36
N ALA A 12 -32.03 3.46 -0.25
CA ALA A 12 -31.41 3.78 1.02
C ALA A 12 -30.66 2.53 1.50
N LEU A 13 -29.42 2.41 1.04
CA LEU A 13 -28.38 1.64 1.70
C LEU A 13 -28.50 1.85 3.21
N PRO A 14 -28.22 0.83 4.04
CA PRO A 14 -28.21 0.99 5.50
C PRO A 14 -27.46 2.29 5.79
N GLN A 15 -28.17 3.22 6.42
CA GLN A 15 -27.71 4.58 6.69
C GLN A 15 -26.26 4.50 7.11
N SER A 16 -25.39 5.06 6.27
CA SER A 16 -23.95 5.07 6.39
C SER A 16 -23.57 5.14 7.86
N ASP A 17 -23.08 4.03 8.43
CA ASP A 17 -22.54 4.04 9.77
C ASP A 17 -21.48 5.15 9.76
N LEU A 18 -21.75 6.29 10.41
CA LEU A 18 -20.78 7.38 10.49
C LEU A 18 -19.47 6.89 11.14
N ASN A 19 -19.52 5.81 11.90
CA ASN A 19 -18.36 5.07 12.41
C ASN A 19 -17.49 4.42 11.30
N LEU A 20 -18.09 3.94 10.20
CA LEU A 20 -17.34 3.45 9.03
C LEU A 20 -16.68 4.58 8.23
N LEU A 21 -17.17 5.82 8.37
CA LEU A 21 -16.57 7.01 7.74
C LEU A 21 -15.46 7.65 8.58
N THR A 22 -15.42 7.38 9.90
CA THR A 22 -14.53 8.06 10.85
C THR A 22 -13.32 7.23 11.28
N HIS A 23 -13.37 5.89 11.16
CA HIS A 23 -12.24 5.02 11.47
C HIS A 23 -11.67 4.39 10.20
N ARG A 24 -10.93 5.16 9.41
CA ARG A 24 -10.08 4.60 8.36
C ARG A 24 -8.82 4.05 9.01
N GLU A 25 -8.87 2.82 9.50
CA GLU A 25 -7.65 2.12 9.93
C GLU A 25 -6.82 1.78 8.70
N VAL A 26 -5.54 2.18 8.72
CA VAL A 26 -4.58 1.87 7.67
C VAL A 26 -3.64 0.80 8.18
N ALA A 27 -3.47 -0.27 7.40
CA ALA A 27 -2.52 -1.33 7.73
C ALA A 27 -1.11 -0.76 7.79
N SER A 28 -0.45 -0.94 8.94
CA SER A 28 0.90 -0.47 9.22
C SER A 28 1.65 -1.50 10.03
N LEU A 29 2.94 -1.67 9.75
CA LEU A 29 3.87 -2.49 10.52
C LEU A 29 4.57 -1.66 11.60
N LEU A 30 4.87 -0.40 11.31
CA LEU A 30 5.67 0.49 12.15
C LEU A 30 4.87 1.42 13.05
N PHE A 31 3.63 1.74 12.70
CA PHE A 31 2.80 2.73 13.39
C PHE A 31 1.49 2.11 13.87
N ASP A 32 0.87 2.75 14.86
CA ASP A 32 -0.52 2.41 15.21
C ASP A 32 -1.41 2.70 13.99
N PRO A 33 -2.41 1.86 13.69
CA PRO A 33 -3.30 2.07 12.54
C PRO A 33 -3.98 3.44 12.48
N LYS A 34 -4.19 4.09 13.64
CA LYS A 34 -4.75 5.45 13.72
C LYS A 34 -3.73 6.52 13.34
N ASP A 35 -2.49 6.37 13.79
CA ASP A 35 -1.40 7.28 13.45
C ASP A 35 -1.03 7.15 11.96
N ALA A 36 -0.95 5.91 11.46
CA ALA A 36 -0.72 5.62 10.05
C ALA A 36 -1.79 6.25 9.14
N ALA A 37 -3.04 6.28 9.59
CA ALA A 37 -4.15 6.90 8.86
C ALA A 37 -4.02 8.42 8.71
N ALA A 38 -3.27 9.08 9.60
CA ALA A 38 -3.00 10.51 9.53
C ALA A 38 -1.77 10.85 8.68
N MET A 39 -1.00 9.84 8.23
CA MET A 39 0.23 10.05 7.47
C MET A 39 0.00 10.02 5.96
N ASP A 40 0.73 10.88 5.25
CA ASP A 40 0.65 10.97 3.80
C ASP A 40 1.53 9.92 3.09
N ARG A 41 1.17 9.61 1.85
CA ARG A 41 1.92 8.67 0.98
C ARG A 41 3.37 9.09 0.80
N SER A 42 3.66 10.39 0.71
CA SER A 42 5.01 10.92 0.59
C SER A 42 5.86 10.61 1.83
N THR A 43 5.25 10.62 3.02
CA THR A 43 5.94 10.27 4.28
C THR A 43 6.32 8.80 4.29
N PHE A 44 5.41 7.89 3.92
CA PHE A 44 5.73 6.47 3.79
C PHE A 44 6.77 6.20 2.71
N PHE A 45 6.70 6.92 1.59
CA PHE A 45 7.68 6.81 0.51
C PHE A 45 9.08 7.22 0.99
N ALA A 46 9.21 8.39 1.62
CA ALA A 46 10.48 8.86 2.16
C ALA A 46 11.05 7.86 3.18
N LEU A 47 10.20 7.33 4.07
CA LEU A 47 10.60 6.30 5.04
C LEU A 47 11.12 5.04 4.35
N GLY A 48 10.41 4.57 3.31
CA GLY A 48 10.81 3.40 2.51
C GLY A 48 12.14 3.61 1.78
N CYS A 49 12.37 4.79 1.20
CA CYS A 49 13.63 5.15 0.56
C CYS A 49 14.80 5.17 1.55
N THR A 50 14.61 5.74 2.74
CA THR A 50 15.65 5.70 3.80
C THR A 50 15.93 4.25 4.23
N GLY A 51 14.90 3.40 4.33
CA GLY A 51 15.09 1.97 4.58
C GLY A 51 15.92 1.28 3.50
N LEU A 52 15.65 1.61 2.22
CA LEU A 52 16.38 1.06 1.09
C LEU A 52 17.85 1.49 1.11
N GLU A 53 18.12 2.78 1.33
CA GLU A 53 19.49 3.32 1.44
C GLU A 53 20.29 2.65 2.56
N GLU A 54 19.66 2.45 3.73
CA GLU A 54 20.27 1.70 4.84
C GLU A 54 20.53 0.23 4.46
N LEU A 55 19.59 -0.44 3.77
CA LEU A 55 19.77 -1.81 3.28
C LEU A 55 20.88 -1.95 2.23
N LEU A 56 21.09 -0.94 1.39
CA LEU A 56 22.17 -0.92 0.41
C LEU A 56 23.55 -0.96 1.07
N GLY A 57 23.66 -0.49 2.32
CA GLY A 57 24.88 -0.63 3.13
C GLY A 57 25.18 -2.08 3.54
N PHE A 58 24.18 -2.97 3.51
CA PHE A 58 24.33 -4.39 3.82
C PHE A 58 24.38 -5.26 2.55
N GLU A 59 23.52 -4.98 1.57
CA GLU A 59 23.38 -5.77 0.35
C GLU A 59 23.15 -4.86 -0.87
N PRO A 60 24.14 -4.70 -1.76
CA PRO A 60 24.03 -3.82 -2.92
C PRO A 60 23.01 -4.32 -3.96
N ALA A 61 22.61 -5.60 -3.94
CA ALA A 61 21.59 -6.13 -4.85
C ALA A 61 20.21 -5.47 -4.65
N PHE A 62 19.99 -4.70 -3.58
CA PHE A 62 18.77 -3.90 -3.44
C PHE A 62 18.69 -2.71 -4.41
N LEU A 63 19.79 -2.34 -5.07
CA LEU A 63 19.84 -1.19 -5.97
C LEU A 63 18.90 -1.36 -7.16
N GLU A 64 18.70 -2.60 -7.61
CA GLU A 64 17.77 -2.96 -8.69
C GLU A 64 16.32 -2.49 -8.44
N PHE A 65 15.93 -2.29 -7.17
CA PHE A 65 14.58 -1.88 -6.82
C PHE A 65 14.40 -0.35 -6.68
N GLN A 66 15.51 0.41 -6.70
CA GLN A 66 15.48 1.86 -6.54
C GLN A 66 14.70 2.54 -7.65
N ASP A 67 14.97 2.17 -8.91
CA ASP A 67 14.29 2.75 -10.09
C ASP A 67 12.94 2.10 -10.40
N THR A 68 12.51 1.11 -9.60
CA THR A 68 11.23 0.41 -9.78
C THR A 68 10.31 0.65 -8.60
N LEU A 69 10.38 -0.20 -7.56
CA LEU A 69 9.51 -0.18 -6.39
C LEU A 69 9.67 1.09 -5.53
N PHE A 70 10.84 1.71 -5.57
CA PHE A 70 11.19 2.91 -4.80
C PHE A 70 11.44 4.14 -5.68
N SER A 71 10.95 4.12 -6.92
CA SER A 71 11.06 5.27 -7.82
C SER A 71 10.09 6.38 -7.41
N PRO A 72 10.37 7.67 -7.69
CA PRO A 72 9.40 8.74 -7.44
C PRO A 72 8.04 8.51 -8.13
N SER A 73 8.05 7.87 -9.30
CA SER A 73 6.86 7.49 -10.06
C SER A 73 6.00 6.44 -9.33
N SER A 74 6.58 5.67 -8.41
CA SER A 74 5.83 4.68 -7.62
C SER A 74 4.77 5.35 -6.73
N VAL A 75 4.98 6.60 -6.29
CA VAL A 75 4.04 7.33 -5.41
C VAL A 75 2.66 7.51 -6.05
N THR A 76 2.62 7.79 -7.36
CA THR A 76 1.38 8.07 -8.10
C THR A 76 0.80 6.84 -8.80
N LEU A 77 1.49 5.69 -8.78
CA LEU A 77 1.22 4.52 -9.63
C LEU A 77 -0.19 3.90 -9.81
N GLU A 78 -1.21 3.97 -8.97
CA GLU A 78 -2.55 3.32 -9.18
C GLU A 78 -2.63 2.00 -10.00
N ARG A 79 -2.31 0.86 -9.36
CA ARG A 79 -2.44 -0.50 -9.92
C ARG A 79 -3.84 -0.82 -10.51
N SER A 80 -4.91 -0.19 -10.00
CA SER A 80 -6.28 -0.37 -10.50
C SER A 80 -6.47 0.07 -11.94
N VAL A 81 -5.65 1.00 -12.46
CA VAL A 81 -5.73 1.49 -13.85
C VAL A 81 -4.69 0.84 -14.77
N GLN A 82 -3.81 -0.01 -14.22
CA GLN A 82 -2.77 -0.70 -14.98
C GLN A 82 -3.29 -1.96 -15.67
N SER A 83 -2.58 -2.40 -16.72
CA SER A 83 -2.88 -3.68 -17.38
C SER A 83 -2.55 -4.87 -16.46
N ARG A 84 -3.12 -6.03 -16.77
CA ARG A 84 -2.84 -7.27 -16.01
C ARG A 84 -1.36 -7.64 -16.08
N GLU A 85 -0.74 -7.47 -17.25
CA GLU A 85 0.66 -7.76 -17.49
C GLU A 85 1.57 -6.86 -16.65
N VAL A 86 1.22 -5.57 -16.52
CA VAL A 86 1.95 -4.62 -15.68
C VAL A 86 1.82 -4.99 -14.20
N ASN A 87 0.61 -5.30 -13.74
CA ASN A 87 0.38 -5.72 -12.35
C ASN A 87 1.15 -7.02 -12.01
N ASN A 88 1.15 -8.01 -12.91
CA ASN A 88 1.91 -9.25 -12.73
C ASN A 88 3.43 -9.00 -12.64
N LYS A 89 3.97 -8.09 -13.45
CA LYS A 89 5.40 -7.69 -13.38
C LYS A 89 5.71 -7.03 -12.03
N LEU A 90 4.82 -6.17 -11.56
CA LEU A 90 4.96 -5.50 -10.27
C LEU A 90 4.92 -6.51 -9.12
N ASP A 91 4.01 -7.49 -9.16
CA ASP A 91 3.92 -8.56 -8.17
C ASP A 91 5.18 -9.44 -8.16
N SER A 92 5.74 -9.72 -9.33
CA SER A 92 7.01 -10.43 -9.47
C SER A 92 8.17 -9.63 -8.85
N GLY A 93 8.22 -8.32 -9.10
CA GLY A 93 9.21 -7.41 -8.50
C GLY A 93 9.11 -7.35 -6.97
N ILE A 94 7.89 -7.24 -6.43
CA ILE A 94 7.66 -7.26 -4.97
C ILE A 94 8.08 -8.60 -4.38
N SER A 95 7.72 -9.72 -5.01
CA SER A 95 8.06 -11.06 -4.52
C SER A 95 9.57 -11.26 -4.48
N LEU A 96 10.28 -10.81 -5.53
CA LEU A 96 11.74 -10.86 -5.59
C LEU A 96 12.39 -9.98 -4.51
N PHE A 97 11.87 -8.76 -4.31
CA PHE A 97 12.34 -7.87 -3.26
C PHE A 97 12.19 -8.49 -1.86
N LEU A 98 11.00 -9.03 -1.55
CA LEU A 98 10.72 -9.66 -0.26
C LEU A 98 11.57 -10.92 -0.03
N ALA A 99 11.83 -11.70 -1.07
CA ALA A 99 12.73 -12.85 -0.98
C ALA A 99 14.17 -12.43 -0.64
N ARG A 100 14.69 -11.35 -1.26
CA ARG A 100 16.01 -10.78 -0.91
C ARG A 100 16.04 -10.12 0.45
N LEU A 101 14.92 -9.53 0.89
CA LEU A 101 14.79 -8.86 2.19
C LEU A 101 14.68 -9.84 3.35
N CYS A 102 14.19 -11.07 3.13
CA CYS A 102 13.95 -12.08 4.16
C CYS A 102 15.13 -12.29 5.15
N PRO A 103 16.40 -12.42 4.72
CA PRO A 103 17.54 -12.56 5.64
C PRO A 103 17.76 -11.34 6.54
N TYR A 104 17.28 -10.17 6.12
CA TYR A 104 17.42 -8.89 6.82
C TYR A 104 16.15 -8.48 7.57
N PHE A 105 15.14 -9.34 7.64
CA PHE A 105 13.81 -9.00 8.18
C PHE A 105 13.86 -8.35 9.57
N LEU A 106 14.76 -8.79 10.45
CA LEU A 106 14.89 -8.24 11.81
C LEU A 106 15.55 -6.86 11.87
N LEU A 107 16.07 -6.34 10.76
CA LEU A 107 16.65 -5.00 10.69
C LEU A 107 15.53 -3.96 10.55
N LYS A 108 15.60 -2.89 11.35
CA LYS A 108 14.72 -1.71 11.20
C LYS A 108 14.59 -1.20 9.76
N PRO A 109 15.66 -1.10 8.95
CA PRO A 109 15.53 -0.69 7.55
C PRO A 109 14.64 -1.61 6.70
N ALA A 110 14.64 -2.92 6.97
CA ALA A 110 13.77 -3.87 6.30
C ALA A 110 12.29 -3.59 6.57
N HIS A 111 11.94 -3.27 7.83
CA HIS A 111 10.58 -2.90 8.19
C HIS A 111 10.14 -1.58 7.52
N LYS A 112 11.02 -0.58 7.40
CA LYS A 112 10.73 0.68 6.68
C LYS A 112 10.36 0.42 5.21
N CYS A 113 11.09 -0.48 4.54
CA CYS A 113 10.78 -0.88 3.17
C CYS A 113 9.43 -1.59 3.07
N ILE A 114 9.16 -2.54 3.98
CA ILE A 114 7.88 -3.27 4.00
C ILE A 114 6.71 -2.30 4.21
N GLU A 115 6.86 -1.31 5.10
CA GLU A 115 5.87 -0.28 5.35
C GLU A 115 5.42 0.42 4.05
N TRP A 116 6.40 0.84 3.24
CA TRP A 116 6.12 1.41 1.93
C TRP A 116 5.37 0.44 1.01
N LEU A 117 5.81 -0.81 0.93
CA LEU A 117 5.20 -1.80 0.05
C LEU A 117 3.75 -2.10 0.41
N VAL A 118 3.45 -2.25 1.70
CA VAL A 118 2.09 -2.48 2.21
C VAL A 118 1.21 -1.29 1.87
N HIS A 119 1.66 -0.09 2.22
CA HIS A 119 0.87 1.13 2.01
C HIS A 119 0.65 1.42 0.52
N ARG A 120 1.61 1.06 -0.34
CA ARG A 120 1.54 1.36 -1.78
C ARG A 120 0.80 0.30 -2.60
N TYR A 121 1.06 -0.97 -2.32
CA TYR A 121 0.73 -2.06 -3.25
C TYR A 121 -0.31 -3.04 -2.72
N ALA A 122 -0.53 -3.16 -1.39
CA ALA A 122 -1.47 -4.12 -0.83
C ALA A 122 -2.95 -3.74 -1.07
N ALA A 123 -3.30 -2.45 -0.98
CA ALA A 123 -4.69 -1.99 -1.07
C ALA A 123 -5.31 -2.09 -2.48
N SER A 124 -4.52 -2.39 -3.52
CA SER A 124 -5.02 -2.44 -4.90
C SER A 124 -5.43 -3.84 -5.37
N ASN A 125 -5.39 -4.85 -4.50
CA ASN A 125 -5.59 -6.25 -4.90
C ASN A 125 -7.05 -6.70 -4.92
N ALA A 126 -8.02 -5.78 -5.01
CA ALA A 126 -9.42 -6.17 -5.13
C ALA A 126 -9.62 -6.89 -6.48
N PRO A 127 -9.99 -8.19 -6.49
CA PRO A 127 -10.41 -8.84 -7.72
C PRO A 127 -11.62 -8.07 -8.24
N ARG A 128 -11.52 -7.52 -9.45
CA ARG A 128 -12.73 -7.02 -10.12
C ARG A 128 -13.65 -8.23 -10.37
N PRO A 129 -14.96 -8.10 -10.11
CA PRO A 129 -15.93 -9.15 -10.40
C PRO A 129 -15.96 -9.49 -11.90
#